data_AF-A0A183IAP7-F1
#
_entry.id   AF-A0A183IAP7-F1
#
_cell.length_a   1.000
_cell.length_b   1.000
_cell.length_c   1.000
_cell.angle_alpha   90.00
_cell.angle_beta   90.00
_cell.angle_gamma   90.00
#
_symmetry.space_group_name_H-M   'P 1'
#
loop_
_entity.id
_entity.type
_entity.pdbx_description
1 polymer ?
#
loop_
_entity_poly.entity_id
_entity_poly.type
_entity_poly.pdbx_seq_one_letter_code
_entity_poly.pdbx_strand_id
1 'polypeptide(L)'
;MKVNRKIDKACEGLVALGGDFVYSPGVLSLMTALYLSVDNISAASVTLSKAVNRLMNDKSNEEVLTTLLEECATLYSRLGDQETALQYLESLKNIKPNDKSILARLMNAYMLIDEQKALK
;
A
#
# COMPACT_ATOMS: atom_id res chain seq x y z
N MET A 1 4.17 18.50 -19.06
CA MET A 1 2.94 18.97 -18.37
C MET A 1 1.61 18.41 -18.88
N LYS A 2 1.42 18.05 -20.17
CA LYS A 2 0.12 17.52 -20.65
C LYS A 2 -0.24 16.09 -20.17
N VAL A 3 0.75 15.27 -19.82
CA VAL A 3 0.56 13.86 -19.41
C VAL A 3 -0.04 13.77 -18.00
N ASN A 4 0.48 14.52 -17.03
CA ASN A 4 -0.09 14.57 -15.67
C ASN A 4 -1.59 14.91 -15.68
N ARG A 5 -2.01 15.89 -16.49
CA ARG A 5 -3.41 16.29 -16.58
C ARG A 5 -4.37 15.18 -17.06
N LYS A 6 -3.89 14.20 -17.84
CA LYS A 6 -4.72 13.05 -18.25
C LYS A 6 -4.84 12.02 -17.13
N ILE A 7 -3.75 11.79 -16.39
CA ILE A 7 -3.73 10.91 -15.22
C ILE A 7 -4.63 11.48 -14.12
N ASP A 8 -4.50 12.77 -13.82
CA ASP A 8 -5.33 13.43 -12.82
C ASP A 8 -6.82 13.27 -13.15
N LYS A 9 -7.22 13.51 -14.41
CA LYS A 9 -8.60 13.31 -14.88
C LYS A 9 -9.07 11.85 -14.81
N ALA A 10 -8.19 10.89 -15.10
CA ALA A 10 -8.53 9.48 -14.99
C ALA A 10 -8.78 9.10 -13.52
N CYS A 11 -7.90 9.55 -12.61
CA CYS A 11 -8.06 9.36 -11.18
C CYS A 11 -9.31 10.07 -10.64
N GLU A 12 -9.61 11.30 -11.09
CA GLU A 12 -10.87 11.99 -10.77
C GLU A 12 -12.09 11.17 -11.21
N GLY A 13 -12.07 10.58 -12.41
CA GLY A 13 -13.13 9.71 -12.90
C GLY A 13 -13.31 8.43 -12.07
N LEU A 14 -12.21 7.84 -11.60
CA LEU A 14 -12.24 6.68 -10.70
C LEU A 14 -12.82 7.05 -9.33
N VAL A 15 -12.45 8.20 -8.77
CA VAL A 15 -13.03 8.72 -7.51
C VAL A 15 -14.51 9.05 -7.68
N ALA A 16 -14.92 9.53 -8.85
CA ALA A 16 -16.32 9.86 -9.14
C ALA A 16 -17.26 8.65 -9.15
N LEU A 17 -16.73 7.42 -9.19
CA LEU A 17 -17.54 6.20 -9.01
C LEU A 17 -18.20 6.15 -7.61
N GLY A 18 -17.59 6.80 -6.63
CA GLY A 18 -18.18 7.05 -5.32
C GLY A 18 -18.38 5.80 -4.44
N GLY A 19 -18.87 6.04 -3.22
CA GLY A 19 -19.16 4.99 -2.24
C GLY A 19 -17.93 4.17 -1.85
N ASP A 20 -18.19 2.93 -1.41
CA ASP A 20 -17.12 2.00 -1.02
C ASP A 20 -16.35 1.43 -2.23
N PHE A 21 -16.89 1.59 -3.44
CA PHE A 21 -16.27 1.11 -4.68
C PHE A 21 -14.90 1.75 -4.94
N VAL A 22 -14.71 3.02 -4.54
CA VAL A 22 -13.43 3.74 -4.66
C VAL A 22 -12.33 3.10 -3.80
N TYR A 23 -12.69 2.34 -2.77
CA TYR A 23 -11.75 1.62 -1.91
C TYR A 23 -11.59 0.15 -2.30
N SER A 24 -12.19 -0.29 -3.41
CA SER A 24 -11.95 -1.64 -3.93
C SER A 24 -10.48 -1.80 -4.35
N PRO A 25 -9.89 -3.00 -4.19
CA PRO A 25 -8.51 -3.25 -4.61
C PRO A 25 -8.27 -2.83 -6.05
N GLY A 26 -9.16 -3.22 -6.98
CA GLY A 26 -9.00 -2.90 -8.40
C GLY A 26 -8.92 -1.40 -8.71
N VAL A 27 -9.73 -0.57 -8.05
CA VAL A 27 -9.68 0.89 -8.25
C VAL A 27 -8.39 1.46 -7.67
N LEU A 28 -8.00 1.03 -6.47
CA LEU A 28 -6.79 1.52 -5.79
C LEU A 28 -5.51 1.09 -6.52
N SER A 29 -5.41 -0.17 -6.96
CA SER A 29 -4.28 -0.66 -7.74
C SER A 29 -4.16 0.11 -9.06
N LEU A 30 -5.28 0.40 -9.73
CA LEU A 30 -5.29 1.18 -10.98
C LEU A 30 -4.85 2.63 -10.73
N MET A 31 -5.41 3.32 -9.73
CA MET A 31 -5.01 4.70 -9.40
C MET A 31 -3.51 4.77 -9.05
N THR A 32 -3.03 3.82 -8.25
CA THR A 32 -1.61 3.71 -7.88
C THR A 32 -0.75 3.52 -9.12
N ALA A 33 -1.09 2.57 -9.99
CA ALA A 33 -0.36 2.31 -11.23
C ALA A 33 -0.34 3.54 -12.16
N LEU A 34 -1.46 4.26 -12.28
CA LEU A 34 -1.54 5.49 -13.06
C LEU A 34 -0.60 6.58 -12.54
N TYR A 35 -0.56 6.82 -11.23
CA TYR A 35 0.35 7.79 -10.64
C TYR A 35 1.82 7.37 -10.77
N LEU A 36 2.15 6.10 -10.57
CA LEU A 36 3.51 5.59 -10.76
C LEU A 36 3.96 5.67 -12.23
N SER A 37 3.05 5.55 -13.20
CA SER A 37 3.38 5.67 -14.63
C SER A 37 3.90 7.05 -15.04
N VAL A 38 3.72 8.05 -14.17
CA VAL A 38 4.19 9.44 -14.35
C VAL A 38 5.13 9.87 -13.23
N ASP A 39 5.75 8.90 -12.54
CA ASP A 39 6.66 9.09 -11.40
C ASP A 39 6.07 9.95 -10.26
N ASN A 40 4.74 10.03 -10.17
CA ASN A 40 4.06 10.76 -9.09
C ASN A 40 3.89 9.86 -7.86
N ILE A 41 5.02 9.49 -7.27
CA ILE A 41 5.10 8.60 -6.10
C ILE A 41 4.29 9.19 -4.93
N SER A 42 4.36 10.51 -4.72
CA SER A 42 3.63 11.17 -3.63
C SER A 42 2.12 10.97 -3.73
N ALA A 43 1.54 11.12 -4.93
CA ALA A 43 0.10 10.89 -5.12
C ALA A 43 -0.27 9.42 -4.94
N ALA A 44 0.53 8.48 -5.46
CA ALA A 44 0.34 7.05 -5.25
C ALA A 44 0.33 6.68 -3.75
N SER A 45 1.34 7.17 -3.02
CA SER A 45 1.47 7.00 -1.57
C SER A 45 0.25 7.53 -0.81
N VAL A 46 -0.18 8.76 -1.11
CA VAL A 46 -1.34 9.37 -0.44
C VAL A 46 -2.63 8.59 -0.70
N THR A 47 -2.85 8.12 -1.93
CA THR A 47 -4.01 7.29 -2.28
C THR A 47 -4.04 6.00 -1.48
N LEU A 48 -2.92 5.27 -1.43
CA LEU A 48 -2.81 4.02 -0.68
C LEU A 48 -2.99 4.23 0.83
N SER A 49 -2.31 5.21 1.44
CA SER A 49 -2.42 5.46 2.88
C SER A 49 -3.84 5.86 3.31
N LYS A 50 -4.56 6.65 2.49
CA LYS A 50 -5.96 6.99 2.75
C LYS A 50 -6.87 5.76 2.73
N ALA A 51 -6.67 4.89 1.75
CA ALA A 51 -7.45 3.67 1.64
C ALA A 51 -7.18 2.69 2.79
N VAL A 52 -5.92 2.49 3.18
CA VAL A 52 -5.56 1.67 4.34
C VAL A 52 -6.20 2.25 5.61
N ASN A 53 -6.11 3.55 5.85
CA ASN A 53 -6.75 4.19 7.01
C ASN A 53 -8.28 4.02 7.03
N ARG A 54 -8.95 4.07 5.87
CA ARG A 54 -10.38 3.82 5.79
C ARG A 54 -10.71 2.37 6.15
N LEU A 55 -9.99 1.41 5.57
CA LEU A 55 -10.24 -0.01 5.72
C LEU A 55 -9.84 -0.57 7.08
N MET A 56 -8.79 -0.04 7.73
CA MET A 56 -8.43 -0.43 9.10
C MET A 56 -9.55 -0.16 10.12
N ASN A 57 -10.41 0.83 9.84
CA ASN A 57 -11.56 1.15 10.67
C ASN A 57 -12.80 0.29 10.34
N ASP A 58 -12.73 -0.54 9.30
CA ASP A 58 -13.83 -1.37 8.81
C ASP A 58 -13.43 -2.85 8.77
N LYS A 59 -13.76 -3.56 9.86
CA LYS A 59 -13.43 -4.99 10.03
C LYS A 59 -14.13 -5.92 9.04
N SER A 60 -15.12 -5.45 8.29
CA SER A 60 -15.82 -6.29 7.30
C SER A 60 -14.98 -6.58 6.05
N ASN A 61 -13.86 -5.85 5.88
CA ASN A 61 -13.05 -5.85 4.66
C ASN A 61 -11.62 -6.36 4.88
N GLU A 62 -11.41 -7.33 5.78
CA GLU A 62 -10.08 -7.84 6.14
C GLU A 62 -9.28 -8.37 4.94
N GLU A 63 -9.91 -9.06 3.99
CA GLU A 63 -9.27 -9.58 2.77
C GLU A 63 -8.77 -8.44 1.85
N VAL A 64 -9.61 -7.42 1.66
CA VAL A 64 -9.29 -6.22 0.89
C VAL A 64 -8.17 -5.44 1.56
N LEU A 65 -8.25 -5.26 2.89
CA LEU A 65 -7.21 -4.63 3.68
C LEU A 65 -5.88 -5.39 3.56
N THR A 66 -5.91 -6.71 3.66
CA THR A 66 -4.71 -7.56 3.51
C THR A 66 -4.05 -7.34 2.15
N THR A 67 -4.82 -7.43 1.07
CA THR A 67 -4.32 -7.23 -0.30
C THR A 67 -3.67 -5.85 -0.44
N LEU A 68 -4.33 -4.81 0.07
CA LEU A 68 -3.83 -3.45 0.00
C LEU A 68 -2.55 -3.24 0.80
N LEU A 69 -2.45 -3.84 1.99
CA LEU A 69 -1.23 -3.78 2.80
C LEU A 69 -0.06 -4.51 2.10
N GLU A 70 -0.32 -5.62 1.42
CA GLU A 70 0.69 -6.34 0.63
C GLU A 70 1.21 -5.49 -0.55
N GLU A 71 0.31 -4.79 -1.24
CA GLU A 71 0.68 -3.83 -2.30
C GLU A 71 1.52 -2.69 -1.74
N CYS A 72 1.11 -2.09 -0.63
CA CYS A 72 1.85 -1.00 0.03
C CYS A 72 3.26 -1.46 0.41
N ALA A 73 3.39 -2.56 1.15
CA ALA A 73 4.69 -3.09 1.56
C ALA A 73 5.61 -3.37 0.37
N THR A 74 5.05 -3.90 -0.72
CA THR A 74 5.80 -4.18 -1.96
C THR A 74 6.23 -2.90 -2.66
N LEU A 75 5.35 -1.90 -2.73
CA LEU A 75 5.67 -0.61 -3.35
C LEU A 75 6.80 0.11 -2.62
N TYR A 76 6.66 0.32 -1.31
CA TYR A 76 7.66 1.07 -0.54
C TYR A 76 9.01 0.35 -0.49
N SER A 77 9.01 -0.99 -0.43
CA SER A 77 10.26 -1.76 -0.53
C SER A 77 10.96 -1.57 -1.88
N ARG A 78 10.21 -1.52 -2.99
CA ARG A 78 10.76 -1.23 -4.33
C ARG A 78 11.24 0.21 -4.48
N LEU A 79 10.65 1.15 -3.75
CA LEU A 79 11.09 2.55 -3.70
C LEU A 79 12.31 2.77 -2.78
N GLY A 80 12.76 1.73 -2.06
CA GLY A 80 13.87 1.82 -1.11
C GLY A 80 13.48 2.35 0.27
N ASP A 81 12.21 2.69 0.49
CA ASP A 81 11.67 3.13 1.77
C ASP A 81 11.31 1.91 2.63
N GLN A 82 12.35 1.30 3.20
CA GLN A 82 12.19 0.08 4.01
C GLN A 82 11.45 0.36 5.32
N GLU A 83 11.56 1.57 5.90
CA GLU A 83 10.86 1.93 7.14
C GLU A 83 9.34 1.91 6.94
N THR A 84 8.85 2.54 5.87
CA THR A 84 7.42 2.52 5.55
C THR A 84 6.95 1.12 5.16
N ALA A 85 7.76 0.37 4.40
CA ALA A 85 7.45 -1.02 4.05
C ALA A 85 7.30 -1.90 5.31
N LEU A 86 8.16 -1.70 6.31
CA LEU A 86 8.12 -2.41 7.58
C LEU A 86 6.82 -2.15 8.34
N GLN A 87 6.34 -0.90 8.41
CA GLN A 87 5.08 -0.56 9.08
C GLN A 87 3.87 -1.31 8.47
N TYR A 88 3.84 -1.45 7.15
CA TYR A 88 2.79 -2.22 6.47
C TYR A 88 2.92 -3.73 6.71
N LEU A 89 4.14 -4.25 6.78
CA LEU A 89 4.38 -5.65 7.12
C LEU A 89 4.03 -5.97 8.59
N GLU A 90 4.25 -5.05 9.52
CA GLU A 90 3.81 -5.19 10.92
C GLU A 90 2.30 -5.24 11.02
N SER A 91 1.61 -4.39 10.24
CA SER A 91 0.15 -4.43 10.12
C SER A 91 -0.35 -5.77 9.57
N LEU A 92 0.32 -6.31 8.54
CA LEU A 92 0.03 -7.63 7.99
C LEU A 92 0.23 -8.76 9.00
N LYS A 93 1.29 -8.69 9.83
CA LYS A 93 1.53 -9.67 10.90
C LYS A 93 0.41 -9.67 11.93
N ASN A 94 -0.20 -8.52 12.23
CA ASN A 94 -1.33 -8.46 13.15
C ASN A 94 -2.56 -9.18 12.61
N ILE A 95 -2.75 -9.21 11.28
CA ILE A 95 -3.85 -9.92 10.61
C ILE A 95 -3.52 -11.41 10.45
N LYS A 96 -2.30 -11.73 9.98
CA LYS A 96 -1.82 -13.08 9.69
C LYS A 96 -0.54 -13.41 10.45
N PRO A 97 -0.60 -13.63 11.78
CA PRO A 97 0.59 -13.73 12.63
C PRO A 97 1.49 -14.94 12.34
N ASN A 98 0.94 -15.98 11.71
CA ASN A 98 1.64 -17.22 11.41
C ASN A 98 2.02 -17.38 9.92
N ASP A 99 1.82 -16.34 9.11
CA ASP A 99 2.18 -16.37 7.69
C ASP A 99 3.70 -16.27 7.52
N LYS A 100 4.30 -17.37 7.08
CA LYS A 100 5.76 -17.48 6.91
C LYS A 100 6.33 -16.50 5.90
N SER A 101 5.56 -16.12 4.87
CA SER A 101 5.98 -15.15 3.86
C SER A 101 6.10 -13.75 4.48
N ILE A 102 5.10 -13.34 5.27
CA ILE A 102 5.10 -12.06 5.98
C ILE A 102 6.25 -12.01 6.99
N LEU A 103 6.44 -13.08 7.77
CA LEU A 103 7.51 -13.16 8.76
C LEU A 103 8.92 -13.08 8.14
N ALA A 104 9.14 -13.77 7.01
CA ALA A 104 10.41 -13.70 6.29
C ALA A 104 10.68 -12.29 5.73
N ARG A 105 9.66 -11.64 5.16
CA ARG A 105 9.77 -10.26 4.65
C ARG A 105 10.04 -9.27 5.79
N LEU A 106 9.41 -9.43 6.95
CA LEU A 106 9.68 -8.63 8.15
C LEU A 106 11.13 -8.78 8.59
N MET A 107 11.63 -10.01 8.72
CA MET A 107 13.00 -10.27 9.12
C MET A 107 14.00 -9.60 8.15
N ASN A 108 13.78 -9.74 6.84
CA ASN A 108 14.61 -9.08 5.84
C ASN A 108 14.56 -7.54 5.93
N ALA A 109 13.36 -6.97 6.12
CA ALA A 109 13.21 -5.52 6.28
C ALA A 109 13.90 -5.01 7.55
N TYR A 110 13.79 -5.71 8.67
CA TYR A 110 14.54 -5.37 9.88
C TYR A 110 16.05 -5.43 9.66
N MET A 111 16.57 -6.48 9.03
CA MET A 111 18.01 -6.60 8.73
C MET A 111 18.54 -5.43 7.88
N LEU A 112 17.74 -4.93 6.94
CA LEU A 112 18.12 -3.81 6.07
C LEU A 112 18.10 -2.45 6.78
N ILE A 113 17.28 -2.28 7.82
CA ILE A 113 17.15 -1.03 8.58
C ILE A 113 18.12 -1.01 9.76
N ASP A 114 18.22 -2.12 10.48
CA ASP A 114 19.02 -2.29 11.70
C ASP A 114 19.19 -3.79 12.01
N GLU A 115 20.38 -4.35 11.80
CA GLU A 115 20.70 -5.75 12.09
C GLU A 115 20.31 -6.19 13.52
N GLN A 116 20.29 -5.28 14.50
CA GLN A 116 19.92 -5.62 15.88
C GLN A 116 18.42 -5.83 16.10
N LYS A 117 17.55 -5.28 15.24
CA LYS A 117 16.10 -5.51 15.31
C LYS A 117 15.67 -6.86 14.75
N ALA A 118 16.48 -7.48 13.88
CA ALA A 118 16.16 -8.76 13.25
C ALA A 118 16.19 -9.97 14.21
N LEU A 119 16.79 -9.81 15.40
CA LEU A 119 17.08 -10.88 16.36
C LEU A 119 16.24 -10.84 17.66
N LYS A 120 15.27 -9.92 17.76
CA LYS A 120 14.34 -9.79 18.91
C LYS A 120 12.93 -10.19 18.53
#